data_AF-A0A1A2N7N2-F1
#
_entry.id   AF-A0A1A2N7N2-F1
#
_cell.length_a   1.000
_cell.length_b   1.000
_cell.length_c   1.000
_cell.angle_alpha   90.00
_cell.angle_beta   90.00
_cell.angle_gamma   90.00
#
_symmetry.space_group_name_H-M   'P 1'
#
loop_
_entity.id
_entity.type
_entity.pdbx_description
1 polymer ?
#
loop_
_entity_poly.entity_id
_entity_poly.type
_entity_poly.pdbx_seq_one_letter_code
_entity_poly.pdbx_strand_id
1 'polypeptide(L)'
;MSTSDEVTFAWALTTEAHELFTPRERAWICITLGAGDSTRVVEHLLNAIAKHELTLTDDLVDSAFDWFVGFMGTDKEPRLRALVKSLRSPPLTPPQTSADWLPRAQRVVRRVPRTR
;
A
#
# COMPACT_ATOMS: atom_id res chain seq x y z
N MET A 1 7.35 10.78 17.36
CA MET A 1 8.65 10.47 16.71
C MET A 1 9.72 11.54 16.90
N SER A 2 10.97 11.17 17.22
CA SER A 2 12.15 12.07 17.12
C SER A 2 12.81 11.96 15.74
N THR A 3 13.70 12.89 15.36
CA THR A 3 14.43 12.81 14.07
C THR A 3 15.26 11.52 13.92
N SER A 4 15.87 11.04 15.00
CA SER A 4 16.63 9.77 14.97
C SER A 4 15.73 8.55 14.74
N ASP A 5 14.54 8.55 15.33
CA ASP A 5 13.52 7.52 15.10
C ASP A 5 13.03 7.60 13.64
N GLU A 6 12.81 8.80 13.10
CA GLU A 6 12.37 9.02 11.71
C GLU A 6 13.38 8.46 10.69
N VAL A 7 14.68 8.68 10.92
CA VAL A 7 15.75 8.12 10.09
C VAL A 7 15.76 6.59 10.17
N THR A 8 15.61 6.01 11.37
CA THR A 8 15.52 4.55 11.55
C THR A 8 14.34 3.98 10.79
N PHE A 9 13.18 4.62 10.89
CA PHE A 9 11.97 4.24 10.18
C PHE A 9 12.12 4.33 8.66
N ALA A 10 12.75 5.40 8.14
CA ALA A 10 13.05 5.54 6.72
C ALA A 10 13.95 4.40 6.20
N TRP A 11 14.94 3.97 6.98
CA TRP A 11 15.77 2.81 6.63
C TRP A 11 14.99 1.49 6.63
N ALA A 12 14.10 1.30 7.60
CA ALA A 12 13.24 0.12 7.66
C ALA A 12 12.31 0.04 6.43
N LEU A 13 11.65 1.15 6.08
CA LEU A 13 10.84 1.24 4.86
C LEU A 13 11.65 1.00 3.59
N THR A 14 12.90 1.49 3.53
CA THR A 14 13.78 1.28 2.38
C THR A 14 14.16 -0.19 2.20
N THR A 15 14.31 -0.92 3.30
CA THR A 15 14.60 -2.36 3.29
C THR A 15 13.41 -3.14 2.74
N GLU A 16 12.19 -2.86 3.24
CA GLU A 16 10.97 -3.54 2.78
C GLU A 16 10.64 -3.22 1.32
N ALA A 17 10.76 -1.95 0.92
CA ALA A 17 10.46 -1.51 -0.43
C ALA A 17 11.67 -1.58 -1.37
N HIS A 18 12.76 -2.26 -0.99
CA HIS A 18 14.00 -2.29 -1.74
C HIS A 18 13.78 -2.69 -3.21
N GLU A 19 12.97 -3.71 -3.45
CA GLU A 19 12.66 -4.24 -4.78
C GLU A 19 11.81 -3.30 -5.64
N LEU A 20 11.14 -2.32 -5.04
CA LEU A 20 10.32 -1.33 -5.75
C LEU A 20 11.16 -0.20 -6.38
N PHE A 21 12.36 0.05 -5.86
CA PHE A 21 13.17 1.20 -6.26
C PHE A 21 14.26 0.85 -7.26
N THR A 22 14.39 1.68 -8.28
CA THR A 22 15.52 1.65 -9.20
C THR A 22 16.83 2.05 -8.50
N PRO A 23 18.00 1.69 -9.05
CA PRO A 23 19.29 2.13 -8.50
C PRO A 23 19.42 3.65 -8.33
N ARG A 24 18.77 4.41 -9.22
CA ARG A 24 18.74 5.89 -9.16
C ARG A 24 17.92 6.38 -7.96
N GLU A 25 16.77 5.78 -7.71
CA GLU A 25 15.93 6.13 -6.56
C GLU A 25 16.62 5.77 -5.25
N ARG A 26 17.29 4.61 -5.18
CA ARG A 26 18.10 4.23 -4.01
C ARG A 26 19.22 5.22 -3.73
N ALA A 27 19.92 5.68 -4.76
CA ALA A 27 20.93 6.73 -4.62
C ALA A 27 20.32 8.05 -4.11
N TRP A 28 19.16 8.44 -4.63
CA TRP A 28 18.44 9.63 -4.16
C TRP A 28 18.01 9.50 -2.69
N ILE A 29 17.50 8.34 -2.27
CA ILE A 29 17.15 8.03 -0.88
C ILE A 29 18.36 8.22 0.03
N CYS A 30 19.50 7.60 -0.29
CA CYS A 30 20.74 7.70 0.49
C CYS A 30 21.25 9.15 0.60
N ILE A 31 21.25 9.90 -0.50
CA ILE A 31 21.69 11.30 -0.51
C ILE A 31 20.77 12.16 0.35
N THR A 32 19.45 11.97 0.23
CA THR A 32 18.44 12.79 0.91
C THR A 32 18.43 12.51 2.41
N LEU A 33 18.57 11.25 2.82
CA LEU A 33 18.80 10.85 4.22
C LEU A 33 20.09 11.46 4.77
N GLY A 34 21.19 11.40 4.01
CA GLY A 34 22.47 11.99 4.40
C GLY A 34 22.43 13.52 4.52
N ALA A 35 21.53 14.18 3.79
CA ALA A 35 21.29 15.62 3.88
C ALA A 35 20.38 16.02 5.07
N GLY A 36 19.82 15.05 5.80
CA GLY A 36 18.93 15.28 6.94
C GLY A 36 17.46 15.55 6.56
N ASP A 37 17.06 15.31 5.31
CA ASP A 37 15.67 15.49 4.86
C ASP A 37 14.92 14.15 4.89
N SER A 38 14.87 13.55 6.08
CA SER A 38 14.25 12.24 6.33
C SER A 38 12.74 12.27 6.06
N THR A 39 12.07 13.38 6.36
CA THR A 39 10.62 13.56 6.10
C THR A 39 10.28 13.37 4.62
N ARG A 40 11.02 13.96 3.66
CA ARG A 40 10.75 13.73 2.23
C ARG A 40 10.97 12.29 1.81
N VAL A 41 11.97 11.64 2.40
CA VAL A 41 12.25 10.23 2.12
C VAL A 41 11.09 9.37 2.60
N VAL A 42 10.61 9.56 3.83
CA VAL A 42 9.45 8.83 4.36
C VAL A 42 8.20 9.08 3.50
N GLU A 43 7.90 10.33 3.13
CA GLU A 43 6.78 10.66 2.22
C GLU A 43 6.91 9.90 0.88
N HIS A 44 8.11 9.88 0.29
CA HIS A 44 8.36 9.21 -0.98
C HIS A 44 8.21 7.69 -0.88
N LEU A 45 8.79 7.07 0.16
CA LEU A 45 8.73 5.63 0.41
C LEU A 45 7.29 5.17 0.62
N LEU A 46 6.55 5.83 1.51
CA LEU A 46 5.17 5.45 1.80
C LEU A 46 4.27 5.63 0.57
N ASN A 47 4.51 6.65 -0.26
CA ASN A 47 3.79 6.82 -1.52
C ASN A 47 4.09 5.72 -2.54
N ALA A 48 5.34 5.28 -2.64
CA ALA A 48 5.72 4.16 -3.49
C ALA A 48 5.08 2.85 -3.00
N ILE A 49 5.15 2.58 -1.70
CA ILE A 49 4.53 1.40 -1.08
C ILE A 49 3.02 1.38 -1.33
N ALA A 50 2.33 2.49 -1.08
CA ALA A 50 0.89 2.61 -1.32
C ALA A 50 0.53 2.43 -2.80
N LYS A 51 1.36 2.95 -3.73
CA LYS A 51 1.14 2.82 -5.18
C LYS A 51 1.33 1.39 -5.68
N HIS A 52 2.27 0.65 -5.09
CA HIS A 52 2.58 -0.73 -5.45
C HIS A 52 1.82 -1.75 -4.61
N GLU A 53 0.93 -1.29 -3.71
CA GLU A 53 0.13 -2.12 -2.80
C GLU A 53 0.98 -3.13 -2.01
N LEU A 54 2.22 -2.73 -1.68
CA LEU A 54 3.12 -3.59 -0.93
C LEU A 54 2.62 -3.72 0.51
N THR A 55 2.47 -4.96 0.97
CA THR A 55 2.01 -5.23 2.34
C THR A 55 3.15 -4.96 3.31
N LEU A 56 2.96 -3.99 4.20
CA LEU A 56 3.89 -3.71 5.30
C LEU A 56 3.58 -4.56 6.52
N THR A 57 4.58 -4.74 7.38
CA THR A 57 4.37 -5.30 8.72
C THR A 57 3.55 -4.35 9.59
N ASP A 58 2.79 -4.90 10.55
CA ASP A 58 1.94 -4.11 11.46
C ASP A 58 2.75 -3.06 12.25
N ASP A 59 3.97 -3.42 12.65
CA ASP A 59 4.92 -2.52 13.34
C ASP A 59 5.29 -1.29 12.50
N LEU A 60 5.53 -1.47 11.19
CA LEU A 60 5.82 -0.36 10.28
C LEU A 60 4.60 0.50 10.00
N VAL A 61 3.41 -0.12 9.99
CA VAL A 61 2.15 0.61 9.85
C VAL A 61 1.85 1.45 11.10
N ASP A 62 2.17 0.95 12.29
CA ASP A 62 2.07 1.72 13.53
C ASP A 62 3.09 2.87 13.56
N SER A 63 4.33 2.60 13.16
CA SER A 63 5.38 3.62 13.03
C SER A 63 5.01 4.70 12.00
N ALA A 64 4.37 4.31 10.88
CA ALA A 64 3.84 5.27 9.90
C ALA A 64 2.73 6.15 10.50
N PHE A 65 1.94 5.59 11.43
CA PHE A 65 0.88 6.32 12.12
C PHE A 65 1.47 7.30 13.17
N ASP A 66 2.45 6.88 13.97
CA ASP A 66 3.17 7.79 14.89
C ASP A 66 3.84 8.94 14.14
N TRP A 67 4.47 8.63 13.00
CA TRP A 67 5.05 9.65 12.12
C TRP A 67 3.97 10.61 11.59
N PHE A 68 2.82 10.10 11.14
CA PHE A 68 1.68 10.93 10.69
C PHE A 68 1.11 11.83 11.78
N VAL A 69 1.04 11.37 13.03
CA VAL A 69 0.53 12.16 14.16
C VAL A 69 1.32 13.48 14.31
N GLY A 70 2.61 13.49 13.97
CA GLY A 70 3.44 14.70 13.96
C GLY A 70 3.00 15.79 12.96
N PHE A 71 2.14 15.45 11.99
CA PHE A 71 1.62 16.37 10.97
C PHE A 71 0.16 16.76 11.21
N MET A 72 -0.45 16.35 12.33
CA MET A 72 -1.83 16.74 12.64
C MET A 72 -1.99 18.26 12.75
N GLY A 73 -3.03 18.80 12.11
CA GLY A 73 -3.29 20.24 12.07
C GLY A 73 -2.44 21.01 11.06
N THR A 74 -1.58 20.33 10.28
CA THR A 74 -0.89 20.94 9.13
C THR A 74 -1.71 20.79 7.86
N ASP A 75 -1.43 21.62 6.85
CA ASP A 75 -2.06 21.53 5.52
C ASP A 75 -1.83 20.16 4.83
N LYS A 76 -0.77 19.44 5.23
CA LYS A 76 -0.43 18.11 4.72
C LYS A 76 -1.27 16.98 5.34
N GLU A 77 -1.91 17.21 6.49
CA GLU A 77 -2.68 16.20 7.23
C GLU A 77 -3.66 15.41 6.35
N PRO A 78 -4.58 16.02 5.58
CA PRO A 78 -5.58 15.28 4.83
C PRO A 78 -4.96 14.32 3.81
N ARG A 79 -3.86 14.73 3.17
CA ARG A 79 -3.14 13.92 2.19
C ARG A 79 -2.43 12.74 2.85
N LEU A 80 -1.71 12.99 3.95
CA LEU A 80 -0.98 11.94 4.67
C LEU A 80 -1.93 10.95 5.34
N ARG A 81 -3.08 11.42 5.84
CA ARG A 81 -4.13 10.57 6.41
C ARG A 81 -4.69 9.58 5.40
N ALA A 82 -4.95 10.03 4.17
CA ALA A 82 -5.41 9.15 3.09
C ALA A 82 -4.37 8.08 2.76
N LEU A 83 -3.10 8.48 2.73
CA LEU A 83 -1.98 7.59 2.43
C LEU A 83 -1.77 6.53 3.53
N VAL A 84 -1.77 6.89 4.81
CA VAL A 84 -1.68 5.92 5.92
C VAL A 84 -2.89 4.98 5.97
N LYS A 85 -4.10 5.47 5.67
CA LYS A 85 -5.29 4.61 5.54
C LYS A 85 -5.17 3.58 4.42
N SER A 86 -4.54 3.95 3.31
CA SER A 86 -4.29 3.04 2.19
C SER A 86 -3.37 1.88 2.60
N LEU A 87 -2.41 2.13 3.50
CA LEU A 87 -1.48 1.11 3.98
C LEU A 87 -2.14 0.07 4.90
N ARG A 88 -3.15 0.49 5.68
CA ARG A 88 -3.92 -0.41 6.56
C ARG A 88 -4.98 -1.24 5.84
N SER A 89 -5.39 -0.81 4.65
CA SER A 89 -6.44 -1.51 3.91
C SER A 89 -5.78 -2.70 3.23
N PRO A 90 -6.17 -3.95 3.52
CA PRO A 90 -5.76 -5.05 2.65
C PRO A 90 -6.20 -4.70 1.23
N PRO A 91 -5.45 -5.09 0.18
CA PRO A 91 -5.93 -4.94 -1.18
C PRO A 91 -7.32 -5.54 -1.20
N LEU A 92 -8.32 -4.73 -1.58
CA LEU A 92 -9.64 -5.23 -1.91
C LEU A 92 -9.47 -6.06 -3.18
N THR A 93 -8.85 -7.24 -3.06
CA THR A 93 -9.12 -8.31 -4.00
C THR A 93 -10.59 -8.61 -3.76
N PRO A 94 -11.53 -8.26 -4.66
CA PRO A 94 -12.82 -8.92 -4.62
C PRO A 94 -12.50 -10.42 -4.60
N PRO A 95 -13.20 -11.26 -3.83
CA PRO A 95 -13.01 -12.70 -3.94
C PRO A 95 -13.27 -13.03 -5.41
N GLN A 96 -12.18 -13.28 -6.14
CA GLN A 96 -12.20 -13.90 -7.45
C GLN A 96 -12.62 -15.33 -7.15
N THR A 97 -13.92 -15.46 -6.84
CA THR A 97 -14.63 -16.73 -6.82
C THR A 97 -14.45 -17.21 -8.24
N SER A 98 -13.48 -18.07 -8.42
CA SER A 98 -13.44 -19.05 -9.47
C SER A 98 -14.84 -19.65 -9.57
N ALA A 99 -15.66 -19.07 -10.43
CA ALA A 99 -16.82 -19.72 -11.03
C ALA A 99 -16.31 -20.75 -12.07
N ASP A 100 -15.29 -21.50 -11.69
CA ASP A 100 -14.60 -22.53 -12.45
C ASP A 100 -14.71 -23.83 -11.65
N TRP A 101 -15.96 -24.22 -11.32
CA TRP A 101 -16.28 -25.61 -10.93
C TRP A 101 -17.77 -25.97 -11.01
N LEU A 102 -18.60 -25.28 -11.81
CA LEU A 102 -19.92 -25.83 -12.13
C LEU A 102 -19.85 -26.64 -13.44
N PRO A 103 -19.87 -27.98 -13.38
CA PRO A 103 -19.99 -28.79 -14.57
C PRO A 103 -21.32 -28.52 -15.26
N ARG A 104 -21.22 -28.54 -16.59
CA ARG A 104 -22.22 -28.38 -17.63
C ARG A 104 -23.38 -29.37 -17.49
N ALA A 105 -24.26 -29.22 -16.50
CA ALA A 105 -25.39 -30.11 -16.28
C ALA A 105 -26.75 -29.40 -16.50
N GLN A 106 -27.25 -29.58 -17.72
CA GLN A 106 -28.66 -29.85 -18.04
C GLN A 106 -29.70 -28.73 -17.86
N ARG A 107 -29.74 -27.81 -18.83
CA ARG A 107 -31.01 -27.21 -19.27
C ARG A 107 -31.73 -28.17 -20.23
N VAL A 108 -32.35 -29.23 -19.70
CA VAL A 108 -33.45 -29.90 -20.42
C VAL A 108 -34.71 -29.12 -20.11
N VAL A 109 -34.94 -28.05 -20.87
CA VAL A 109 -36.29 -27.47 -20.97
C VAL A 109 -37.01 -28.29 -22.03
N ARG A 110 -37.80 -29.26 -21.59
CA ARG A 110 -38.81 -29.92 -22.44
C ARG A 110 -39.76 -28.83 -22.95
N ARG A 111 -39.60 -28.39 -24.20
CA ARG A 111 -40.65 -27.68 -24.92
C ARG A 111 -41.60 -28.73 -25.50
N VAL A 112 -42.76 -28.88 -24.87
CA VAL A 112 -43.93 -29.54 -25.47
C VAL A 112 -44.42 -28.66 -26.63
N PRO A 113 -44.57 -29.18 -27.86
CA PRO A 113 -45.23 -28.45 -28.92
C PRO A 113 -46.73 -28.61 -28.77
N ARG A 114 -47.48 -27.50 -28.66
CA ARG A 114 -48.90 -27.50 -29.00
C ARG A 114 -49.12 -26.55 -30.16
N THR A 115 -49.37 -27.18 -31.30
CA THR A 115 -49.88 -26.65 -32.54
C THR A 115 -51.36 -26.25 -32.39
N ARG A 116 -51.67 -25.15 -33.09
CA ARG A 116 -52.96 -24.75 -33.66
C ARG A 116 -53.91 -23.93 -32.79
#